data_AF-A0A5P2HDD8-F1
#
_entry.id   AF-A0A5P2HDD8-F1
#
_cell.length_a   1.000
_cell.length_b   1.000
_cell.length_c   1.000
_cell.angle_alpha   90.00
_cell.angle_beta   90.00
_cell.angle_gamma   90.00
#
_symmetry.space_group_name_H-M   'P 1'
#
loop_
_entity.id
_entity.type
_entity.pdbx_description
1 polymer ?
#
loop_
_entity_poly.entity_id
_entity_poly.type
_entity_poly.pdbx_seq_one_letter_code
_entity_poly.pdbx_strand_id
1 'polypeptide(L)'
;MTASARPIFPFSALVGQERLQLALLLAAVDPGIGGVLVTGPRGTAKSTAARALAELLPHGHFVTLPLGASEEQLTGTLDLGHVLQEGQVRFAPGLLARAHDGVLYVDEVNLLPDPLVDQLLDVAASGVNVVERDGVSHQHEARFVLVGTMNPEEGDLRPQLLDRFGLALAIGNYDDPVARQAIVRARLAFDADPQGFRASVAARQRDLAARVADARAGLRSLAFDDAVHARVSVLCIAAAVDGVRADLVMLRAARALAAWERAPSLTTAHVDAVADLVLYHRRQASQGGSPDERGTAESSPGSPSDPSSDPPSDPTSGAPEAQPGNDEWGALPPPTEQATPVAHVKPLKPFGKLPPKKA
;
A
#
# COMPACT_ATOMS: atom_id res chain seq x y z
N MET A 1 22.86 -28.35 6.64
CA MET A 1 21.79 -29.07 5.91
C MET A 1 20.85 -28.02 5.35
N THR A 2 20.82 -27.82 4.04
CA THR A 2 19.82 -26.93 3.41
C THR A 2 18.45 -27.54 3.62
N ALA A 3 17.52 -26.79 4.22
CA ALA A 3 16.13 -27.22 4.31
C ALA A 3 15.61 -27.41 2.88
N SER A 4 15.24 -28.65 2.52
CA SER A 4 14.63 -28.93 1.22
C SER A 4 13.36 -28.09 1.12
N ALA A 5 13.40 -27.06 0.27
CA ALA A 5 12.27 -26.17 0.08
C ALA A 5 11.08 -27.03 -0.35
N ARG A 6 9.98 -26.99 0.42
CA ARG A 6 8.78 -27.75 0.06
C ARG A 6 8.36 -27.35 -1.35
N PRO A 7 8.10 -28.32 -2.25
CA PRO A 7 7.71 -28.00 -3.62
C PRO A 7 6.49 -27.07 -3.59
N ILE A 8 6.52 -26.06 -4.45
CA ILE A 8 5.43 -25.08 -4.57
C ILE A 8 4.43 -25.60 -5.61
N PHE A 9 3.15 -25.27 -5.42
CA PHE A 9 2.11 -25.60 -6.40
C PHE A 9 2.24 -24.66 -7.63
N PRO A 10 2.44 -25.16 -8.85
CA PRO A 10 2.70 -24.31 -10.02
C PRO A 10 1.55 -23.37 -10.37
N PHE A 11 1.87 -22.14 -10.77
CA PHE A 11 0.87 -21.13 -11.14
C PHE A 11 0.04 -21.57 -12.35
N SER A 12 0.70 -22.18 -13.35
CA SER A 12 0.04 -22.74 -14.54
C SER A 12 -0.92 -23.91 -14.27
N ALA A 13 -1.06 -24.35 -13.02
CA ALA A 13 -1.99 -25.38 -12.56
C ALA A 13 -3.13 -24.83 -11.67
N LEU A 14 -3.21 -23.51 -11.46
CA LEU A 14 -4.33 -22.87 -10.75
C LEU A 14 -5.61 -22.90 -11.61
N VAL A 15 -6.75 -23.26 -11.02
CA VAL A 15 -8.03 -23.47 -11.72
C VAL A 15 -9.12 -22.58 -11.10
N GLY A 16 -9.99 -22.00 -11.93
CA GLY A 16 -11.22 -21.28 -11.49
C GLY A 16 -10.95 -19.95 -10.78
N GLN A 17 -9.82 -19.30 -11.07
CA GLN A 17 -9.38 -18.06 -10.42
C GLN A 17 -8.86 -17.05 -11.46
N GLU A 18 -9.48 -16.97 -12.64
CA GLU A 18 -8.98 -16.20 -13.78
C GLU A 18 -8.75 -14.73 -13.43
N ARG A 19 -9.66 -14.12 -12.65
CA ARG A 19 -9.52 -12.72 -12.18
C ARG A 19 -8.34 -12.51 -11.23
N LEU A 20 -8.09 -13.45 -10.32
CA LEU A 20 -6.92 -13.37 -9.43
C LEU A 20 -5.63 -13.59 -10.23
N GLN A 21 -5.60 -14.62 -11.08
CA GLN A 21 -4.44 -14.90 -11.92
C GLN A 21 -4.10 -13.68 -12.78
N LEU A 22 -5.09 -13.04 -13.40
CA LEU A 22 -4.90 -11.81 -14.17
C LEU A 22 -4.35 -10.68 -13.30
N ALA A 23 -4.97 -10.35 -12.16
CA ALA A 23 -4.49 -9.28 -11.28
C ALA A 23 -3.04 -9.49 -10.80
N LEU A 24 -2.69 -10.73 -10.43
CA LEU A 24 -1.34 -11.11 -10.03
C LEU A 24 -0.33 -11.03 -11.20
N LEU A 25 -0.72 -11.44 -12.41
CA LEU A 25 0.10 -11.34 -13.61
C LEU A 25 0.33 -9.88 -14.03
N LEU A 26 -0.70 -9.02 -13.98
CA LEU A 26 -0.56 -7.59 -14.24
C LEU A 26 0.42 -6.92 -13.28
N ALA A 27 0.32 -7.22 -11.99
CA ALA A 27 1.25 -6.70 -10.98
C ALA A 27 2.67 -7.29 -11.08
N ALA A 28 2.83 -8.51 -11.60
CA ALA A 28 4.13 -9.08 -11.95
C ALA A 28 4.76 -8.45 -13.22
N VAL A 29 3.93 -7.93 -14.13
CA VAL A 29 4.36 -7.20 -15.32
C VAL A 29 4.76 -5.76 -14.97
N ASP A 30 3.90 -4.99 -14.29
CA ASP A 30 4.21 -3.64 -13.80
C ASP A 30 4.02 -3.55 -12.28
N PRO A 31 5.07 -3.83 -11.47
CA PRO A 31 5.00 -3.70 -10.01
C PRO A 31 4.60 -2.29 -9.54
N GLY A 32 4.86 -1.27 -10.37
CA GLY A 32 4.45 0.11 -10.12
C GLY A 32 2.93 0.33 -10.15
N ILE A 33 2.12 -0.69 -10.43
CA ILE A 33 0.65 -0.62 -10.26
C ILE A 33 0.26 -0.34 -8.81
N GLY A 34 1.08 -0.70 -7.81
CA GLY A 34 0.79 -0.45 -6.38
C GLY A 34 0.19 -1.65 -5.64
N GLY A 35 0.53 -2.87 -6.07
CA GLY A 35 0.11 -4.11 -5.40
C GLY A 35 -1.32 -4.58 -5.69
N VAL A 36 -1.64 -5.76 -5.15
CA VAL A 36 -2.91 -6.45 -5.32
C VAL A 36 -3.52 -6.77 -3.96
N LEU A 37 -4.77 -6.36 -3.75
CA LEU A 37 -5.55 -6.58 -2.55
C LEU A 37 -6.65 -7.62 -2.78
N VAL A 38 -6.62 -8.71 -2.03
CA VAL A 38 -7.47 -9.90 -2.26
C VAL A 38 -8.42 -10.14 -1.08
N THR A 39 -9.65 -9.66 -1.21
CA THR A 39 -10.74 -9.85 -0.25
C THR A 39 -11.40 -11.22 -0.44
N GLY A 40 -11.94 -11.82 0.63
CA GLY A 40 -12.69 -13.09 0.56
C GLY A 40 -12.32 -14.09 1.68
N PRO A 41 -13.07 -15.20 1.82
CA PRO A 41 -12.95 -16.09 2.97
C PRO A 41 -11.65 -16.90 3.00
N ARG A 42 -11.32 -17.41 4.19
CA ARG A 42 -10.22 -18.36 4.43
C ARG A 42 -10.42 -19.62 3.58
N GLY A 43 -9.33 -20.21 3.08
CA GLY A 43 -9.37 -21.43 2.25
C GLY A 43 -9.54 -21.21 0.73
N THR A 44 -9.67 -19.97 0.25
CA THR A 44 -9.78 -19.62 -1.19
C THR A 44 -8.45 -19.73 -1.99
N ALA A 45 -7.39 -20.25 -1.37
CA ALA A 45 -6.05 -20.47 -1.95
C ALA A 45 -5.24 -19.21 -2.36
N LYS A 46 -5.60 -18.02 -1.83
CA LYS A 46 -4.88 -16.74 -2.06
C LYS A 46 -3.36 -16.85 -1.86
N SER A 47 -2.92 -17.37 -0.71
CA SER A 47 -1.49 -17.54 -0.37
C SER A 47 -0.78 -18.58 -1.25
N THR A 48 -1.51 -19.54 -1.82
CA THR A 48 -0.98 -20.49 -2.81
C THR A 48 -0.74 -19.79 -4.13
N ALA A 49 -1.69 -18.97 -4.62
CA ALA A 49 -1.52 -18.20 -5.85
C ALA A 49 -0.38 -17.18 -5.75
N ALA A 50 -0.27 -16.45 -4.63
CA ALA A 50 0.83 -15.50 -4.38
C ALA A 50 2.21 -16.20 -4.35
N ARG A 51 2.30 -17.38 -3.72
CA ARG A 51 3.55 -18.17 -3.69
C ARG A 51 3.89 -18.77 -5.04
N ALA A 52 2.88 -19.18 -5.82
CA ALA A 52 3.05 -19.68 -7.17
C ALA A 52 3.50 -18.58 -8.15
N LEU A 53 3.08 -17.33 -7.93
CA LEU A 53 3.49 -16.16 -8.72
C LEU A 53 4.99 -15.90 -8.58
N ALA A 54 5.57 -16.08 -7.39
CA ALA A 54 6.99 -15.89 -7.17
C ALA A 54 7.85 -16.78 -8.08
N GLU A 55 7.42 -18.02 -8.38
CA GLU A 55 8.12 -18.92 -9.33
C GLU A 55 8.07 -18.47 -10.80
N LEU A 56 7.32 -17.40 -11.13
CA LEU A 56 7.32 -16.76 -12.45
C LEU A 56 8.26 -15.54 -12.52
N LEU A 57 8.80 -15.08 -11.39
CA LEU A 57 9.67 -13.91 -11.31
C LEU A 57 11.16 -14.33 -11.38
N PRO A 58 12.07 -13.48 -11.91
CA PRO A 58 13.45 -13.87 -12.21
C PRO A 58 14.25 -14.47 -11.05
N HIS A 59 13.98 -14.03 -9.81
CA HIS A 59 14.71 -14.46 -8.62
C HIS A 59 13.93 -15.44 -7.72
N GLY A 60 12.67 -15.75 -8.03
CA GLY A 60 11.88 -16.70 -7.25
C GLY A 60 11.57 -16.29 -5.80
N HIS A 61 11.87 -15.05 -5.40
CA HIS A 61 11.80 -14.63 -4.01
C HIS A 61 10.35 -14.48 -3.55
N PHE A 62 10.00 -15.15 -2.46
CA PHE A 62 8.72 -15.03 -1.77
C PHE A 62 8.99 -14.71 -0.29
N VAL A 63 8.58 -13.52 0.12
CA VAL A 63 8.70 -13.05 1.50
C VAL A 63 7.30 -12.91 2.09
N THR A 64 7.14 -13.32 3.34
CA THR A 64 5.90 -13.11 4.10
C THR A 64 6.16 -12.12 5.23
N LEU A 65 5.32 -11.09 5.33
CA LEU A 65 5.32 -10.17 6.47
C LEU A 65 4.46 -10.79 7.59
N PRO A 66 5.04 -11.15 8.75
CA PRO A 66 4.25 -11.59 9.90
C PRO A 66 3.51 -10.41 10.54
N LEU A 67 2.32 -10.66 11.11
CA LEU A 67 1.49 -9.62 11.74
C LEU A 67 2.20 -8.86 12.86
N GLY A 68 3.08 -9.54 13.61
CA GLY A 68 3.89 -8.95 14.68
C GLY A 68 5.28 -8.46 14.25
N ALA A 69 5.49 -8.14 12.96
CA ALA A 69 6.74 -7.57 12.50
C ALA A 69 7.00 -6.20 13.15
N SER A 70 8.27 -5.90 13.48
CA SER A 70 8.67 -4.53 13.82
C SER A 70 9.05 -3.74 12.56
N GLU A 71 9.09 -2.42 12.67
CA GLU A 71 9.55 -1.53 11.59
C GLU A 71 10.97 -1.90 11.13
N GLU A 72 11.87 -2.15 12.08
CA GLU A 72 13.26 -2.59 11.82
C GLU A 72 13.33 -3.94 11.07
N GLN A 73 12.36 -4.83 11.29
CA GLN A 73 12.28 -6.07 10.52
C GLN A 73 11.75 -5.81 9.11
N LEU A 74 10.86 -4.85 8.91
CA LEU A 74 10.32 -4.48 7.62
C LEU A 74 11.39 -3.78 6.75
N THR A 75 11.92 -2.65 7.21
CA THR A 75 12.85 -1.79 6.45
C THR A 75 14.32 -2.19 6.61
N GLY A 76 14.69 -2.81 7.72
CA GLY A 76 16.07 -3.06 8.11
C GLY A 76 16.55 -2.05 9.14
N THR A 77 17.81 -2.18 9.55
CA THR A 77 18.43 -1.29 10.55
C THR A 77 19.90 -1.04 10.22
N LEU A 78 20.49 -0.02 10.84
CA LEU A 78 21.90 0.32 10.69
C LEU A 78 22.66 -0.15 11.94
N ASP A 79 23.65 -1.02 11.74
CA ASP A 79 24.49 -1.53 12.81
C ASP A 79 25.57 -0.49 13.16
N LEU A 80 25.26 0.31 14.18
CA LEU A 80 26.17 1.29 14.77
C LEU A 80 27.24 0.66 15.67
N GLY A 81 27.07 -0.60 16.09
CA GLY A 81 28.09 -1.33 16.85
C GLY A 81 29.35 -1.53 16.01
N HIS A 82 29.16 -1.90 14.73
CA HIS A 82 30.25 -1.97 13.75
C HIS A 82 30.85 -0.59 13.41
N VAL A 83 30.09 0.51 13.48
CA VAL A 83 30.63 1.88 13.29
C VAL A 83 31.67 2.22 14.35
N LEU A 84 31.40 1.87 15.61
CA LEU A 84 32.30 2.16 16.74
C LEU A 84 33.56 1.28 16.78
N GLN A 85 33.52 0.10 16.14
CA GLN A 85 34.64 -0.86 16.13
C GLN A 85 35.48 -0.82 14.85
N GLU A 86 34.83 -0.73 13.69
CA GLU A 86 35.46 -0.84 12.36
C GLU A 86 35.39 0.46 11.55
N GLY A 87 34.70 1.49 12.06
CA GLY A 87 34.53 2.78 11.37
C GLY A 87 33.58 2.75 10.18
N GLN A 88 32.80 1.67 10.01
CA GLN A 88 31.91 1.47 8.85
C GLN A 88 30.46 1.28 9.29
N VAL A 89 29.55 2.01 8.64
CA VAL A 89 28.09 1.79 8.79
C VAL A 89 27.72 0.54 8.01
N ARG A 90 27.19 -0.47 8.71
CA ARG A 90 26.72 -1.71 8.09
C ARG A 90 25.19 -1.77 8.10
N PHE A 91 24.58 -1.89 6.93
CA PHE A 91 23.14 -2.10 6.82
C PHE A 91 22.79 -3.57 7.10
N ALA A 92 21.82 -3.79 7.99
CA ALA A 92 21.18 -5.07 8.25
C ALA A 92 19.86 -5.13 7.46
N PRO A 93 19.76 -5.95 6.39
CA PRO A 93 18.64 -5.90 5.45
C PRO A 93 17.33 -6.44 6.05
N GLY A 94 16.26 -5.65 5.94
CA GLY A 94 14.90 -6.02 6.32
C GLY A 94 14.18 -6.92 5.31
N LEU A 95 12.89 -7.13 5.54
CA LEU A 95 12.00 -7.91 4.67
C LEU A 95 11.82 -7.26 3.29
N LEU A 96 11.80 -5.93 3.21
CA LEU A 96 11.70 -5.19 1.94
C LEU A 96 12.92 -5.46 1.03
N ALA A 97 14.13 -5.46 1.60
CA ALA A 97 15.36 -5.81 0.88
C ALA A 97 15.33 -7.26 0.36
N ARG A 98 14.81 -8.19 1.18
CA ARG A 98 14.67 -9.61 0.82
C ARG A 98 13.56 -9.88 -0.20
N ALA A 99 12.60 -8.97 -0.36
CA ALA A 99 11.50 -9.09 -1.30
C ALA A 99 11.83 -8.57 -2.71
N HIS A 100 12.97 -7.88 -2.88
CA HIS A 100 13.36 -7.25 -4.14
C HIS A 100 13.39 -8.25 -5.32
N ASP A 101 12.76 -7.84 -6.43
CA ASP A 101 12.41 -8.60 -7.63
C ASP A 101 11.66 -9.93 -7.39
N GLY A 102 10.97 -10.01 -6.25
CA GLY A 102 10.08 -11.08 -5.84
C GLY A 102 8.67 -10.61 -5.47
N VAL A 103 8.03 -11.39 -4.60
CA VAL A 103 6.69 -11.15 -4.04
C VAL A 103 6.80 -10.90 -2.54
N LEU A 104 6.17 -9.83 -2.05
CA LEU A 104 5.93 -9.59 -0.64
C LEU A 104 4.45 -9.88 -0.34
N TYR A 105 4.22 -10.96 0.39
CA TYR A 105 2.89 -11.39 0.81
C TYR A 105 2.57 -10.91 2.22
N VAL A 106 1.38 -10.35 2.39
CA VAL A 106 0.80 -10.03 3.70
C VAL A 106 -0.52 -10.77 3.83
N ASP A 107 -0.65 -11.58 4.88
CA ASP A 107 -1.95 -12.12 5.27
C ASP A 107 -2.65 -11.11 6.18
N GLU A 108 -3.95 -10.91 5.98
CA GLU A 108 -4.81 -10.10 6.86
C GLU A 108 -4.25 -8.68 7.09
N VAL A 109 -4.10 -7.90 6.01
CA VAL A 109 -3.55 -6.51 6.05
C VAL A 109 -4.29 -5.58 7.01
N ASN A 110 -5.56 -5.88 7.30
CA ASN A 110 -6.41 -5.19 8.28
C ASN A 110 -5.96 -5.39 9.74
N LEU A 111 -5.08 -6.36 10.01
CA LEU A 111 -4.53 -6.64 11.34
C LEU A 111 -3.11 -6.09 11.56
N LEU A 112 -2.52 -5.44 10.54
CA LEU A 112 -1.23 -4.79 10.68
C LEU A 112 -1.34 -3.41 11.35
N PRO A 113 -0.31 -2.99 12.13
CA PRO A 113 -0.19 -1.60 12.58
C PRO A 113 -0.15 -0.62 11.41
N ASP A 114 -0.97 0.44 11.45
CA ASP A 114 -1.06 1.46 10.39
C ASP A 114 0.31 1.96 9.86
N PRO A 115 1.31 2.30 10.71
CA PRO A 115 2.59 2.83 10.22
C PRO A 115 3.36 1.84 9.34
N LEU A 116 3.22 0.53 9.58
CA LEU A 116 3.85 -0.50 8.75
C LEU A 116 3.14 -0.64 7.41
N VAL A 117 1.81 -0.47 7.39
CA VAL A 117 1.03 -0.51 6.14
C VAL A 117 1.34 0.72 5.28
N ASP A 118 1.43 1.90 5.88
CA ASP A 118 1.83 3.12 5.17
C ASP A 118 3.24 3.00 4.56
N GLN A 119 4.23 2.62 5.36
CA GLN A 119 5.62 2.45 4.92
C GLN A 119 5.75 1.37 3.83
N LEU A 120 5.02 0.25 3.97
CA LEU A 120 4.95 -0.82 2.97
C LEU A 120 4.37 -0.33 1.64
N LEU A 121 3.28 0.44 1.67
CA LEU A 121 2.62 0.96 0.47
C LEU A 121 3.44 2.06 -0.21
N ASP A 122 4.11 2.92 0.56
CA ASP A 122 5.01 3.94 0.02
C ASP A 122 6.23 3.31 -0.68
N VAL A 123 6.85 2.27 -0.10
CA VAL A 123 7.94 1.54 -0.75
C VAL A 123 7.45 0.74 -1.96
N ALA A 124 6.25 0.14 -1.91
CA ALA A 124 5.67 -0.56 -3.06
C ALA A 124 5.37 0.39 -4.23
N ALA A 125 4.99 1.65 -3.95
CA ALA A 125 4.73 2.66 -4.96
C ALA A 125 6.01 3.34 -5.51
N SER A 126 7.02 3.57 -4.67
CA SER A 126 8.29 4.20 -5.06
C SER A 126 9.30 3.23 -5.68
N GLY A 127 9.27 1.95 -5.26
CA GLY A 127 10.26 0.94 -5.58
C GLY A 127 11.61 1.12 -4.88
N VAL A 128 11.71 2.02 -3.89
CA VAL A 128 12.94 2.35 -3.14
C VAL A 128 12.62 2.38 -1.65
N ASN A 129 13.40 1.65 -0.86
CA ASN A 129 13.36 1.70 0.59
C ASN A 129 14.41 2.68 1.12
N VAL A 130 14.01 3.54 2.06
CA VAL A 130 14.86 4.55 2.69
C VAL A 130 14.87 4.30 4.19
N VAL A 131 16.05 4.15 4.78
CA VAL A 131 16.26 3.86 6.20
C VAL A 131 17.09 4.98 6.80
N GLU A 132 16.49 5.77 7.69
CA GLU A 132 17.12 6.92 8.32
C GLU A 132 17.18 6.72 9.83
N ARG A 133 18.39 6.66 10.40
CA ARG A 133 18.62 6.60 11.85
C ARG A 133 19.90 7.31 12.25
N ASP A 134 19.86 7.96 13.42
CA ASP A 134 21.02 8.56 14.09
C ASP A 134 21.87 9.49 13.19
N GLY A 135 21.20 10.21 12.28
CA GLY A 135 21.82 11.14 11.32
C GLY A 135 22.39 10.51 10.05
N VAL A 136 22.19 9.19 9.85
CA VAL A 136 22.60 8.46 8.65
C VAL A 136 21.37 8.02 7.85
N SER A 137 21.36 8.29 6.55
CA SER A 137 20.35 7.83 5.59
C SER A 137 20.96 6.79 4.65
N HIS A 138 20.30 5.65 4.49
CA HIS A 138 20.69 4.57 3.60
C HIS A 138 19.51 4.20 2.70
N GLN A 139 19.74 4.07 1.39
CA GLN A 139 18.70 3.78 0.41
C GLN A 139 19.06 2.55 -0.41
N HIS A 140 18.07 1.71 -0.73
CA HIS A 140 18.24 0.59 -1.65
C HIS A 140 17.00 0.36 -2.50
N GLU A 141 17.18 -0.25 -3.68
CA GLU A 141 16.05 -0.68 -4.50
C GLU A 141 15.22 -1.76 -3.76
N ALA A 142 13.91 -1.62 -3.81
CA ALA A 142 12.93 -2.49 -3.18
C ALA A 142 11.71 -2.64 -4.11
N ARG A 143 11.97 -2.91 -5.40
CA ARG A 143 10.91 -3.25 -6.36
C ARG A 143 10.40 -4.66 -6.07
N PHE A 144 9.15 -4.84 -5.66
CA PHE A 144 8.52 -6.13 -5.41
C PHE A 144 7.03 -6.11 -5.77
N VAL A 145 6.43 -7.29 -5.98
CA VAL A 145 4.98 -7.43 -6.14
C VAL A 145 4.36 -7.54 -4.76
N LEU A 146 3.63 -6.50 -4.31
CA LEU A 146 2.85 -6.55 -3.07
C LEU A 146 1.56 -7.34 -3.29
N VAL A 147 1.31 -8.36 -2.46
CA VAL A 147 0.05 -9.09 -2.41
C VAL A 147 -0.48 -9.10 -0.99
N GLY A 148 -1.53 -8.32 -0.74
CA GLY A 148 -2.24 -8.28 0.53
C GLY A 148 -3.53 -9.10 0.48
N THR A 149 -3.85 -9.83 1.54
CA THR A 149 -5.20 -10.42 1.73
C THR A 149 -5.93 -9.68 2.85
N MET A 150 -7.25 -9.70 2.81
CA MET A 150 -8.09 -9.34 3.96
C MET A 150 -9.25 -10.33 4.10
N ASN A 151 -9.79 -10.42 5.32
CA ASN A 151 -11.11 -10.98 5.60
C ASN A 151 -11.99 -9.84 6.17
N PRO A 152 -13.07 -9.40 5.50
CA PRO A 152 -13.90 -8.30 6.00
C PRO A 152 -14.62 -8.63 7.32
N GLU A 153 -14.77 -9.92 7.65
CA GLU A 153 -15.29 -10.35 8.96
C GLU A 153 -14.34 -10.03 10.13
N GLU A 154 -13.07 -9.73 9.84
CA GLU A 154 -12.01 -9.47 10.83
C GLU A 154 -11.63 -7.98 10.89
N GLY A 155 -12.45 -7.12 10.30
CA GLY A 155 -12.34 -5.65 10.33
C GLY A 155 -11.98 -5.02 8.98
N ASP A 156 -12.40 -3.77 8.81
CA ASP A 156 -12.14 -2.98 7.61
C ASP A 156 -10.78 -2.28 7.65
N LEU A 157 -10.13 -2.19 6.48
CA LEU A 157 -8.93 -1.36 6.32
C LEU A 157 -9.35 0.11 6.10
N ARG A 158 -8.58 1.06 6.66
CA ARG A 158 -8.83 2.50 6.49
C ARG A 158 -8.96 2.89 5.01
N PRO A 159 -9.95 3.71 4.61
CA PRO A 159 -10.15 4.14 3.21
C PRO A 159 -8.90 4.71 2.53
N GLN A 160 -8.06 5.44 3.27
CA GLN A 160 -6.82 6.04 2.78
C GLN A 160 -5.76 5.00 2.40
N LEU A 161 -5.73 3.87 3.12
CA LEU A 161 -4.85 2.72 2.85
C LEU A 161 -5.43 1.84 1.74
N LEU A 162 -6.75 1.69 1.67
CA LEU A 162 -7.44 1.02 0.56
C LEU A 162 -7.10 1.69 -0.77
N ASP A 163 -7.25 3.01 -0.87
CA ASP A 163 -6.95 3.76 -2.10
C ASP A 163 -5.47 3.72 -2.50
N ARG A 164 -4.55 3.42 -1.58
CA ARG A 164 -3.13 3.22 -1.88
C ARG A 164 -2.85 1.89 -2.61
N PHE A 165 -3.75 0.91 -2.57
CA PHE A 165 -3.62 -0.30 -3.37
C PHE A 165 -3.93 -0.04 -4.86
N GLY A 166 -3.18 -0.70 -5.73
CA GLY A 166 -3.37 -0.63 -7.17
C GLY A 166 -4.62 -1.34 -7.64
N LEU A 167 -4.62 -2.67 -7.48
CA LEU A 167 -5.71 -3.55 -7.86
C LEU A 167 -6.39 -4.13 -6.62
N ALA A 168 -7.71 -4.25 -6.66
CA ALA A 168 -8.46 -5.01 -5.66
C ALA A 168 -9.47 -5.96 -6.34
N LEU A 169 -9.70 -7.10 -5.70
CA LEU A 169 -10.77 -8.02 -6.07
C LEU A 169 -11.29 -8.78 -4.84
N ALA A 170 -12.58 -9.10 -4.86
CA ALA A 170 -13.15 -10.10 -3.97
C ALA A 170 -13.20 -11.47 -4.66
N ILE A 171 -12.83 -12.51 -3.91
CA ILE A 171 -12.98 -13.91 -4.28
C ILE A 171 -14.10 -14.49 -3.42
N GLY A 172 -15.16 -14.98 -4.07
CA GLY A 172 -16.25 -15.69 -3.41
C GLY A 172 -15.92 -17.16 -3.13
N ASN A 173 -16.93 -17.91 -2.72
CA ASN A 173 -16.83 -19.37 -2.67
C ASN A 173 -16.91 -19.97 -4.08
N TYR A 174 -16.40 -21.19 -4.25
CA TYR A 174 -16.50 -21.93 -5.52
C TYR A 174 -17.87 -22.60 -5.62
N ASP A 175 -18.81 -21.88 -6.21
CA ASP A 175 -20.20 -22.34 -6.36
C ASP A 175 -20.39 -23.30 -7.54
N ASP A 176 -19.45 -23.36 -8.50
CA ASP A 176 -19.40 -24.38 -9.55
C ASP A 176 -18.79 -25.70 -9.02
N PRO A 177 -19.56 -26.82 -8.99
CA PRO A 177 -19.04 -28.13 -8.61
C PRO A 177 -17.89 -28.63 -9.50
N VAL A 178 -17.86 -28.27 -10.79
CA VAL A 178 -16.86 -28.75 -11.74
C VAL A 178 -15.51 -28.09 -11.48
N ALA A 179 -15.44 -26.76 -11.40
CA ALA A 179 -14.26 -26.02 -10.97
C ALA A 179 -13.78 -26.48 -9.59
N ARG A 180 -14.68 -26.65 -8.62
CA ARG A 180 -14.33 -27.13 -7.27
C ARG A 180 -13.74 -28.54 -7.30
N GLN A 181 -14.29 -29.47 -8.08
CA GLN A 181 -13.73 -30.80 -8.26
C GLN A 181 -12.34 -30.75 -8.93
N ALA A 182 -12.16 -29.88 -9.93
CA ALA A 182 -10.88 -29.71 -10.62
C ALA A 182 -9.78 -29.17 -9.69
N ILE A 183 -10.09 -28.17 -8.85
CA ILE A 183 -9.18 -27.63 -7.83
C ILE A 183 -8.75 -28.74 -6.85
N VAL A 184 -9.71 -29.49 -6.29
CA VAL A 184 -9.41 -30.57 -5.34
C VAL A 184 -8.60 -31.69 -6.01
N ARG A 185 -8.94 -32.08 -7.24
CA ARG A 185 -8.20 -33.11 -8.00
C ARG A 185 -6.76 -32.68 -8.29
N ALA A 186 -6.56 -31.44 -8.75
CA ALA A 186 -5.23 -30.90 -9.00
C ALA A 186 -4.39 -30.85 -7.72
N ARG A 187 -4.99 -30.45 -6.59
CA ARG A 187 -4.32 -30.44 -5.29
C ARG A 187 -3.92 -31.84 -4.82
N LEU A 188 -4.83 -32.81 -4.88
CA LEU A 188 -4.54 -34.20 -4.49
C LEU A 188 -3.46 -34.85 -5.38
N ALA A 189 -3.48 -34.57 -6.68
CA ALA A 189 -2.45 -35.05 -7.61
C ALA A 189 -1.06 -34.46 -7.27
N PHE A 190 -1.00 -33.17 -6.92
CA PHE A 190 0.22 -32.53 -6.45
C PHE A 190 0.70 -33.08 -5.10
N ASP A 191 -0.21 -33.33 -4.15
CA ASP A 191 0.16 -33.86 -2.83
C ASP A 191 0.63 -35.33 -2.89
N ALA A 192 0.16 -36.11 -3.87
CA ALA A 192 0.57 -37.49 -4.09
C ALA A 192 1.97 -37.63 -4.74
N ASP A 193 2.27 -36.83 -5.77
CA ASP A 193 3.61 -36.72 -6.36
C ASP A 193 3.89 -35.27 -6.78
N PRO A 194 4.50 -34.46 -5.88
CA PRO A 194 4.80 -33.07 -6.19
C PRO A 194 5.79 -32.90 -7.35
N GLN A 195 6.70 -33.86 -7.55
CA GLN A 195 7.77 -33.73 -8.55
C GLN A 195 7.27 -34.15 -9.93
N GLY A 196 6.57 -35.28 -10.03
CA GLY A 196 5.90 -35.70 -11.27
C GLY A 196 4.82 -34.71 -11.70
N PHE A 197 4.04 -34.15 -10.76
CA PHE A 197 3.07 -33.09 -11.06
C PHE A 197 3.78 -31.85 -11.61
N ARG A 198 4.82 -31.34 -10.95
CA ARG A 198 5.62 -30.20 -11.46
C ARG A 198 6.21 -30.49 -12.83
N ALA A 199 6.77 -31.67 -13.06
CA ALA A 199 7.30 -32.08 -14.36
C ALA A 199 6.22 -32.06 -15.46
N SER A 200 5.01 -32.57 -15.16
CA SER A 200 3.88 -32.59 -16.11
C SER A 200 3.38 -31.20 -16.56
N VAL A 201 3.63 -30.16 -15.75
CA VAL A 201 3.24 -28.77 -16.07
C VAL A 201 4.42 -27.84 -16.36
N ALA A 202 5.65 -28.36 -16.31
CA ALA A 202 6.89 -27.57 -16.45
C ALA A 202 7.06 -26.87 -17.80
N ALA A 203 6.41 -27.35 -18.87
CA ALA A 203 6.32 -26.61 -20.13
C ALA A 203 5.47 -25.34 -19.95
N ARG A 204 4.20 -25.50 -19.57
CA ARG A 204 3.26 -24.39 -19.34
C ARG A 204 3.77 -23.36 -18.32
N GLN A 205 4.45 -23.80 -17.26
CA GLN A 205 5.06 -22.90 -16.27
C GLN A 205 6.20 -22.06 -16.88
N ARG A 206 7.06 -22.65 -17.73
CA ARG A 206 8.13 -21.92 -18.44
C ARG A 206 7.59 -20.96 -19.48
N ASP A 207 6.60 -21.39 -20.26
CA ASP A 207 5.94 -20.54 -21.27
C ASP A 207 5.28 -19.32 -20.62
N LEU A 208 4.67 -19.51 -19.43
CA LEU A 208 4.07 -18.44 -18.65
C LEU A 208 5.12 -17.47 -18.08
N ALA A 209 6.22 -17.98 -17.52
CA ALA A 209 7.32 -17.15 -17.01
C ALA A 209 8.00 -16.35 -18.15
N ALA A 210 8.21 -16.97 -19.31
CA ALA A 210 8.72 -16.29 -20.51
C ALA A 210 7.77 -15.18 -20.96
N ARG A 211 6.46 -15.43 -21.00
CA ARG A 211 5.45 -14.40 -21.34
C ARG A 211 5.42 -13.24 -20.34
N VAL A 212 5.64 -13.48 -19.05
CA VAL A 212 5.80 -12.41 -18.04
C VAL A 212 7.06 -11.59 -18.33
N ALA A 213 8.20 -12.24 -18.61
CA ALA A 213 9.45 -11.55 -18.95
C ALA A 213 9.35 -10.71 -20.24
N ASP A 214 8.74 -11.26 -21.30
CA ASP A 214 8.45 -10.55 -22.56
C ASP A 214 7.61 -9.28 -22.29
N ALA A 215 6.52 -9.41 -21.53
CA ALA A 215 5.63 -8.31 -21.21
C ALA A 215 6.32 -7.23 -20.35
N ARG A 216 7.13 -7.62 -19.36
CA ARG A 216 7.97 -6.69 -18.57
C ARG A 216 8.92 -5.88 -19.47
N ALA A 217 9.54 -6.52 -20.46
CA ALA A 217 10.42 -5.84 -21.41
C ALA A 217 9.65 -4.91 -22.37
N GLY A 218 8.47 -5.32 -22.84
CA GLY A 218 7.62 -4.58 -23.77
C GLY A 218 6.85 -3.39 -23.18
N LEU A 219 6.77 -3.24 -21.85
CA LEU A 219 6.02 -2.15 -21.21
C LEU A 219 6.39 -0.75 -21.71
N ARG A 220 7.67 -0.49 -22.03
CA ARG A 220 8.15 0.85 -22.41
C ARG A 220 7.87 1.21 -23.86
N SER A 221 7.55 0.26 -24.74
CA SER A 221 7.19 0.54 -26.14
C SER A 221 5.71 0.88 -26.33
N LEU A 222 4.86 0.62 -25.34
CA LEU A 222 3.45 0.97 -25.38
C LEU A 222 3.24 2.42 -24.90
N ALA A 223 3.02 3.32 -25.85
CA ALA A 223 2.63 4.70 -25.58
C ALA A 223 1.16 4.78 -25.12
N PHE A 224 0.85 5.84 -24.35
CA PHE A 224 -0.51 6.26 -24.06
C PHE A 224 -0.98 7.22 -25.15
N ASP A 225 -2.19 7.02 -25.67
CA ASP A 225 -2.83 7.95 -26.60
C ASP A 225 -3.92 8.78 -25.88
N ASP A 226 -4.34 9.87 -26.52
CA ASP A 226 -5.33 10.79 -25.95
C ASP A 226 -6.70 10.10 -25.72
N ALA A 227 -7.01 9.07 -26.51
CA ALA A 227 -8.27 8.31 -26.38
C ALA A 227 -8.29 7.44 -25.11
N VAL A 228 -7.16 6.80 -24.79
CA VAL A 228 -6.93 6.06 -23.55
C VAL A 228 -6.97 7.00 -22.35
N HIS A 229 -6.30 8.14 -22.41
CA HIS A 229 -6.37 9.16 -21.36
C HIS A 229 -7.81 9.65 -21.13
N ALA A 230 -8.52 10.03 -22.19
CA ALA A 230 -9.91 10.46 -22.11
C ALA A 230 -10.83 9.37 -21.53
N ARG A 231 -10.64 8.09 -21.93
CA ARG A 231 -11.44 6.97 -21.41
C ARG A 231 -11.20 6.75 -19.92
N VAL A 232 -9.95 6.80 -19.47
CA VAL A 232 -9.59 6.67 -18.05
C VAL A 232 -10.29 7.74 -17.22
N SER A 233 -10.16 9.02 -17.59
CA SER A 233 -10.77 10.10 -16.82
C SER A 233 -12.30 10.06 -16.82
N VAL A 234 -12.94 9.63 -17.91
CA VAL A 234 -14.40 9.37 -17.93
C VAL A 234 -14.80 8.30 -16.91
N LEU A 235 -14.03 7.21 -16.79
CA LEU A 235 -14.32 6.14 -15.84
C LEU A 235 -14.04 6.53 -14.39
N CYS A 236 -12.97 7.29 -14.13
CA CYS A 236 -12.64 7.80 -12.79
C CYS A 236 -13.67 8.82 -12.29
N ILE A 237 -14.09 9.76 -13.15
CA ILE A 237 -15.17 10.73 -12.83
C ILE A 237 -16.50 10.00 -12.59
N ALA A 238 -16.88 9.05 -13.46
CA ALA A 238 -18.12 8.28 -13.30
C ALA A 238 -18.13 7.38 -12.04
N ALA A 239 -16.96 7.03 -11.51
CA ALA A 239 -16.80 6.28 -10.27
C ALA A 239 -16.65 7.16 -9.01
N ALA A 240 -16.72 8.50 -9.14
CA ALA A 240 -16.57 9.47 -8.06
C ALA A 240 -15.32 9.24 -7.19
N VAL A 241 -14.18 8.98 -7.84
CA VAL A 241 -12.89 8.80 -7.16
C VAL A 241 -12.22 10.14 -6.89
N ASP A 242 -11.65 10.30 -5.70
CA ASP A 242 -10.85 11.47 -5.33
C ASP A 242 -9.43 11.44 -5.91
N GLY A 243 -8.98 12.58 -6.44
CA GLY A 243 -7.63 12.74 -6.98
C GLY A 243 -7.37 11.97 -8.27
N VAL A 244 -6.09 11.83 -8.63
CA VAL A 244 -5.62 11.24 -9.92
C VAL A 244 -4.93 9.89 -9.76
N ARG A 245 -4.99 9.29 -8.57
CA ARG A 245 -4.31 8.01 -8.28
C ARG A 245 -4.91 6.87 -9.11
N ALA A 246 -6.24 6.82 -9.20
CA ALA A 246 -6.93 5.83 -10.04
C ALA A 246 -6.55 5.98 -11.51
N ASP A 247 -6.42 7.20 -12.05
CA ASP A 247 -6.02 7.42 -13.44
C ASP A 247 -4.63 6.83 -13.72
N LEU A 248 -3.64 7.14 -12.87
CA LEU A 248 -2.28 6.60 -13.01
C LEU A 248 -2.23 5.08 -12.90
N VAL A 249 -2.98 4.50 -11.96
CA VAL A 249 -3.05 3.05 -11.77
C VAL A 249 -3.78 2.37 -12.93
N MET A 250 -4.86 2.96 -13.45
CA MET A 250 -5.63 2.42 -14.58
C MET A 250 -4.81 2.43 -15.87
N LEU A 251 -4.05 3.51 -16.12
CA LEU A 251 -3.09 3.60 -17.22
C LEU A 251 -2.01 2.51 -17.11
N ARG A 252 -1.37 2.35 -15.92
CA ARG A 252 -0.36 1.30 -15.69
C ARG A 252 -0.92 -0.10 -15.89
N ALA A 253 -2.11 -0.39 -15.34
CA ALA A 253 -2.77 -1.68 -15.45
C ALA A 253 -3.19 -1.99 -16.90
N ALA A 254 -3.75 -1.04 -17.63
CA ALA A 254 -4.15 -1.21 -19.03
C ALA A 254 -2.93 -1.44 -19.93
N ARG A 255 -1.83 -0.74 -19.68
CA ARG A 255 -0.54 -0.95 -20.37
C ARG A 255 0.06 -2.33 -20.06
N ALA A 256 -0.01 -2.77 -18.80
CA ALA A 256 0.41 -4.11 -18.41
C ALA A 256 -0.45 -5.20 -19.08
N LEU A 257 -1.76 -4.96 -19.26
CA LEU A 257 -2.65 -5.87 -19.98
C LEU A 257 -2.31 -5.92 -21.47
N ALA A 258 -2.16 -4.78 -22.14
CA ALA A 258 -1.74 -4.72 -23.54
C ALA A 258 -0.39 -5.42 -23.78
N ALA A 259 0.59 -5.22 -22.87
CA ALA A 259 1.87 -5.92 -22.92
C ALA A 259 1.71 -7.45 -22.71
N TRP A 260 0.87 -7.85 -21.77
CA TRP A 260 0.55 -9.25 -21.50
C TRP A 260 -0.11 -9.96 -22.68
N GLU A 261 -1.02 -9.27 -23.37
CA GLU A 261 -1.71 -9.75 -24.57
C GLU A 261 -0.85 -9.66 -25.84
N ARG A 262 0.34 -9.06 -25.76
CA ARG A 262 1.24 -8.74 -26.89
C ARG A 262 0.53 -7.89 -27.95
N ALA A 263 -0.34 -6.97 -27.51
CA ALA A 263 -1.03 -6.04 -28.38
C ALA A 263 -0.03 -5.05 -29.04
N PRO A 264 -0.25 -4.65 -30.30
CA PRO A 264 0.64 -3.73 -31.01
C PRO A 264 0.55 -2.29 -30.48
N SER A 265 -0.56 -1.93 -29.82
CA SER A 265 -0.79 -0.64 -29.20
C SER A 265 -1.71 -0.78 -27.98
N LEU A 266 -1.64 0.18 -27.07
CA LEU A 266 -2.65 0.34 -26.03
C LEU A 266 -3.96 0.82 -26.66
N THR A 267 -5.10 0.52 -26.04
CA THR A 267 -6.44 0.87 -26.54
C THR A 267 -7.41 1.04 -25.37
N THR A 268 -8.55 1.68 -25.61
CA THR A 268 -9.63 1.84 -24.62
C THR A 268 -10.24 0.51 -24.15
N ALA A 269 -10.21 -0.55 -24.97
CA ALA A 269 -10.67 -1.88 -24.56
C ALA A 269 -9.83 -2.48 -23.42
N HIS A 270 -8.50 -2.25 -23.43
CA HIS A 270 -7.64 -2.67 -22.32
C HIS A 270 -7.94 -1.88 -21.04
N VAL A 271 -8.31 -0.60 -21.17
CA VAL A 271 -8.76 0.25 -20.03
C VAL A 271 -10.04 -0.33 -19.42
N ASP A 272 -11.03 -0.61 -20.25
CA ASP A 272 -12.32 -1.17 -19.81
C ASP A 272 -12.14 -2.53 -19.11
N ALA A 273 -11.26 -3.38 -19.62
CA ALA A 273 -10.97 -4.70 -19.06
C ALA A 273 -10.31 -4.66 -17.66
N VAL A 274 -9.51 -3.64 -17.34
CA VAL A 274 -8.89 -3.48 -16.02
C VAL A 274 -9.68 -2.58 -15.07
N ALA A 275 -10.62 -1.77 -15.58
CA ALA A 275 -11.30 -0.73 -14.82
C ALA A 275 -11.93 -1.25 -13.51
N ASP A 276 -12.58 -2.40 -13.54
CA ASP A 276 -13.19 -2.99 -12.33
C ASP A 276 -12.15 -3.42 -11.30
N LEU A 277 -10.96 -3.92 -11.68
CA LEU A 277 -9.89 -4.26 -10.73
C LEU A 277 -9.32 -3.00 -10.07
N VAL A 278 -9.29 -1.88 -10.79
CA VAL A 278 -8.72 -0.60 -10.30
C VAL A 278 -9.74 0.19 -9.46
N LEU A 279 -11.03 0.08 -9.76
CA LEU A 279 -12.09 0.87 -9.13
C LEU A 279 -12.85 0.13 -8.01
N TYR A 280 -12.68 -1.19 -7.86
CA TYR A 280 -13.44 -2.02 -6.90
C TYR A 280 -13.44 -1.44 -5.47
N HIS A 281 -12.26 -1.24 -4.90
CA HIS A 281 -12.10 -0.73 -3.53
C HIS A 281 -12.45 0.77 -3.41
N ARG A 282 -12.24 1.55 -4.49
CA ARG A 282 -12.48 3.01 -4.51
C ARG A 282 -13.98 3.34 -4.50
N ARG A 283 -14.78 2.58 -5.25
CA ARG A 283 -16.25 2.68 -5.23
C ARG A 283 -16.83 2.37 -3.85
N GLN A 284 -16.23 1.42 -3.12
CA GLN A 284 -16.65 1.06 -1.76
C GLN A 284 -16.27 2.14 -0.74
N ALA A 285 -15.05 2.68 -0.82
CA ALA A 285 -14.60 3.79 0.03
C ALA A 285 -15.49 5.04 -0.12
N SER A 286 -15.88 5.40 -1.35
CA SER A 286 -16.78 6.52 -1.64
C SER A 286 -18.19 6.33 -1.06
N GLN A 287 -18.71 5.08 -1.03
CA GLN A 287 -20.02 4.76 -0.45
C GLN A 287 -20.00 4.59 1.08
N GLY A 288 -18.83 4.39 1.70
CA GLY A 288 -18.66 4.34 3.15
C GLY A 288 -18.59 5.70 3.83
N GLY A 289 -18.47 6.79 3.06
CA GLY A 289 -18.50 8.16 3.59
C GLY A 289 -19.93 8.60 3.91
N SER A 290 -20.25 8.72 5.20
CA SER A 290 -21.45 9.42 5.67
C SER A 290 -21.48 10.87 5.16
N PRO A 291 -22.61 11.43 4.69
CA PRO A 291 -22.65 12.77 4.08
C PRO A 291 -22.32 13.95 5.02
N ASP A 292 -22.31 13.72 6.34
CA ASP A 292 -22.22 14.75 7.37
C ASP A 292 -20.79 15.21 7.67
N GLU A 293 -20.12 15.83 6.69
CA GLU A 293 -19.02 16.78 6.97
C GLU A 293 -18.77 17.84 5.88
N ARG A 294 -19.75 18.09 4.99
CA ARG A 294 -19.78 19.33 4.20
C ARG A 294 -20.27 20.48 5.06
N GLY A 295 -19.34 21.14 5.75
CA GLY A 295 -19.62 22.25 6.66
C GLY A 295 -20.51 23.33 6.02
N THR A 296 -21.66 23.56 6.64
CA THR A 296 -22.61 24.62 6.30
C THR A 296 -22.04 25.99 6.68
N ALA A 297 -21.28 26.57 5.75
CA ALA A 297 -20.85 27.97 5.80
C ALA A 297 -21.49 28.76 4.64
N GLU A 298 -22.83 28.75 4.56
CA GLU A 298 -23.56 29.64 3.66
C GLU A 298 -24.22 30.79 4.42
N SER A 299 -23.78 31.98 4.05
CA SER A 299 -24.17 33.29 4.58
C SER A 299 -25.64 33.61 4.30
N SER A 300 -26.38 34.01 5.34
CA SER A 300 -27.74 34.57 5.18
C SER A 300 -27.70 35.93 4.44
N PRO A 301 -28.39 36.09 3.30
CA PRO A 301 -28.59 37.39 2.66
C PRO A 301 -29.72 38.16 3.37
N GLY A 302 -29.52 39.46 3.61
CA GLY A 302 -30.55 40.32 4.18
C GLY A 302 -31.61 40.80 3.17
N SER A 303 -32.74 41.28 3.70
CA SER A 303 -33.77 42.04 2.97
C SER A 303 -34.25 43.22 3.83
N PRO A 304 -34.54 44.42 3.26
CA PRO A 304 -34.71 45.67 4.03
C PRO A 304 -36.19 46.09 4.28
N SER A 305 -36.31 47.26 4.96
CA SER A 305 -37.46 48.19 5.13
C SER A 305 -38.60 47.87 6.12
N ASP A 306 -38.47 48.36 7.37
CA ASP A 306 -39.12 49.57 7.98
C ASP A 306 -40.44 50.15 7.40
N PRO A 307 -41.25 51.00 8.13
CA PRO A 307 -41.02 51.60 9.46
C PRO A 307 -42.25 51.72 10.43
N SER A 308 -42.07 52.46 11.54
CA SER A 308 -43.04 53.09 12.48
C SER A 308 -43.53 52.25 13.69
N SER A 309 -43.69 52.77 14.93
CA SER A 309 -43.48 54.13 15.51
C SER A 309 -43.33 54.13 17.05
N ASP A 310 -42.28 54.80 17.57
CA ASP A 310 -42.19 55.69 18.76
C ASP A 310 -42.71 55.33 20.19
N PRO A 311 -42.24 56.03 21.26
CA PRO A 311 -41.94 55.46 22.61
C PRO A 311 -42.95 55.96 23.71
N PRO A 312 -42.66 56.10 25.03
CA PRO A 312 -41.51 55.68 25.87
C PRO A 312 -41.86 55.05 27.26
N SER A 313 -40.86 54.57 28.01
CA SER A 313 -40.58 55.00 29.43
C SER A 313 -39.47 54.19 30.13
N ASP A 314 -38.63 54.92 30.86
CA ASP A 314 -37.66 54.49 31.89
C ASP A 314 -38.35 54.63 33.28
N PRO A 315 -37.76 54.30 34.47
CA PRO A 315 -36.48 53.65 34.76
C PRO A 315 -36.53 52.63 35.96
N THR A 316 -35.36 52.41 36.57
CA THR A 316 -35.08 52.17 38.01
C THR A 316 -34.89 50.75 38.61
N SER A 317 -33.62 50.53 39.00
CA SER A 317 -33.14 50.18 40.36
C SER A 317 -32.96 48.70 40.76
N GLY A 318 -31.85 48.42 41.47
CA GLY A 318 -31.71 47.23 42.32
C GLY A 318 -30.41 46.41 42.20
N ALA A 319 -29.29 46.93 42.71
CA ALA A 319 -28.25 46.10 43.34
C ALA A 319 -28.54 46.08 44.88
N PRO A 320 -27.99 45.19 45.74
CA PRO A 320 -26.71 44.46 45.57
C PRO A 320 -26.58 43.02 46.18
N GLU A 321 -25.38 42.45 45.99
CA GLU A 321 -24.59 41.62 46.93
C GLU A 321 -24.85 40.11 47.23
N ALA A 322 -23.70 39.46 47.56
CA ALA A 322 -23.45 38.19 48.28
C ALA A 322 -23.39 36.84 47.50
N GLN A 323 -22.21 36.19 47.59
CA GLN A 323 -21.90 34.79 47.22
C GLN A 323 -22.21 33.85 48.43
N PRO A 324 -22.32 32.50 48.27
CA PRO A 324 -21.22 31.55 47.93
C PRO A 324 -21.64 30.58 46.78
N GLY A 325 -20.85 29.64 46.24
CA GLY A 325 -19.46 29.19 46.48
C GLY A 325 -19.34 27.68 46.16
N ASN A 326 -18.23 27.23 45.51
CA ASN A 326 -17.87 25.82 45.18
C ASN A 326 -18.81 25.10 44.17
N ASP A 327 -18.44 24.12 43.34
CA ASP A 327 -17.18 23.43 42.95
C ASP A 327 -17.44 22.69 41.60
N GLU A 328 -16.51 22.15 40.80
CA GLU A 328 -15.03 22.20 40.67
C GLU A 328 -14.71 21.84 39.19
N TRP A 329 -13.66 22.42 38.57
CA TRP A 329 -12.95 21.80 37.42
C TRP A 329 -11.42 21.98 37.59
N GLY A 330 -10.74 20.90 37.98
CA GLY A 330 -9.32 20.92 38.32
C GLY A 330 -8.39 21.02 37.11
N ALA A 331 -7.65 22.12 37.01
CA ALA A 331 -6.44 22.25 36.22
C ALA A 331 -5.31 22.80 37.10
N LEU A 332 -4.32 21.96 37.41
CA LEU A 332 -3.13 22.38 38.16
C LEU A 332 -2.21 23.22 37.26
N PRO A 333 -1.80 24.43 37.67
CA PRO A 333 -0.75 25.17 36.97
C PRO A 333 0.61 24.49 37.16
N PRO A 334 1.54 24.58 36.18
CA PRO A 334 2.85 23.95 36.28
C PRO A 334 3.72 24.60 37.38
N PRO A 335 4.56 23.82 38.09
CA PRO A 335 5.43 24.34 39.14
C PRO A 335 6.51 25.26 38.56
N THR A 336 6.67 26.43 39.16
CA THR A 336 7.72 27.41 38.83
C THR A 336 9.04 27.06 39.52
N GLU A 337 9.82 26.15 38.93
CA GLU A 337 11.21 25.97 39.34
C GLU A 337 12.07 27.16 38.91
N GLN A 338 12.91 27.63 39.82
CA GLN A 338 13.79 28.79 39.61
C GLN A 338 15.00 28.38 38.78
N ALA A 339 15.13 28.95 37.58
CA ALA A 339 16.27 28.69 36.70
C ALA A 339 17.60 29.13 37.33
N THR A 340 18.43 28.16 37.72
CA THR A 340 19.81 28.41 38.14
C THR A 340 20.66 28.81 36.93
N PRO A 341 21.45 29.91 37.01
CA PRO A 341 22.23 30.38 35.87
C PRO A 341 23.39 29.42 35.57
N VAL A 342 23.40 28.87 34.36
CA VAL A 342 24.46 27.96 33.88
C VAL A 342 25.78 28.71 33.77
N ALA A 343 26.84 28.18 34.39
CA ALA A 343 28.16 28.79 34.38
C ALA A 343 28.80 28.78 32.98
N HIS A 344 29.36 29.93 32.58
CA HIS A 344 30.15 30.21 31.38
C HIS A 344 30.42 29.07 30.38
N VAL A 345 29.67 29.09 29.27
CA VAL A 345 30.04 28.36 28.05
C VAL A 345 31.38 28.89 27.51
N LYS A 346 32.40 28.02 27.42
CA LYS A 346 33.65 28.34 26.72
C LYS A 346 33.38 28.45 25.21
N PRO A 347 33.74 29.55 24.53
CA PRO A 347 33.62 29.62 23.08
C PRO A 347 34.60 28.65 22.43
N LEU A 348 34.08 27.75 21.59
CA LEU A 348 34.90 26.90 20.72
C LEU A 348 35.67 27.78 19.73
N LYS A 349 37.00 27.67 19.71
CA LYS A 349 37.81 28.33 18.68
C LYS A 349 37.50 27.71 17.32
N PRO A 350 37.22 28.50 16.26
CA PRO A 350 37.12 27.96 14.91
C PRO A 350 38.46 27.32 14.50
N PHE A 351 38.38 26.21 13.77
CA PHE A 351 39.58 25.49 13.29
C PHE A 351 40.45 26.41 12.42
N GLY A 352 41.60 26.81 12.96
CA GLY A 352 42.62 27.53 12.21
C GLY A 352 43.24 26.64 11.14
N LYS A 353 43.51 27.23 9.97
CA LYS A 353 44.11 26.53 8.81
C LYS A 353 45.40 25.79 9.22
N LEU A 354 45.50 24.52 8.81
CA LEU A 354 46.75 23.76 8.89
C LEU A 354 47.87 24.49 8.13
N PRO A 355 49.10 24.57 8.67
CA PRO A 355 50.24 25.11 7.93
C PRO A 355 50.61 24.17 6.77
N PRO A 356 51.17 24.69 5.67
CA PRO A 356 51.62 23.85 4.57
C PRO A 356 52.77 22.94 5.01
N LYS A 357 52.74 21.68 4.57
CA LYS A 357 53.92 20.79 4.65
C LYS A 357 55.08 21.46 3.91
N LYS A 358 56.24 21.55 4.58
CA LYS A 358 57.51 21.87 3.92
C LYS A 358 57.98 20.67 3.09
N ALA A 359 58.56 21.00 1.93
CA ALA A 359 59.46 20.22 1.06
C ALA A 359 59.52 18.70 1.29
#